data_AF-A0A9D0VK93-F1
#
_entry.id   AF-A0A9D0VK93-F1
#
_cell.length_a   1.000
_cell.length_b   1.000
_cell.length_c   1.000
_cell.angle_alpha   90.00
_cell.angle_beta   90.00
_cell.angle_gamma   90.00
#
_symmetry.space_group_name_H-M   'P 1'
#
loop_
_entity.id
_entity.type
_entity.pdbx_description
1 polymer ?
#
loop_
_entity_poly.entity_id
_entity_poly.type
_entity_poly.pdbx_seq_one_letter_code
_entity_poly.pdbx_strand_id
1 'polypeptide(L)'
;PPFLLGMAWSLPVELEPGFRIWFLLNELCLLVACLVLVRWWRPLGAEVAPILAVLVALMYAVAYGAELGQANVPVLALVLAGLAVEERRPWAAGALVGLACMLKMSPALVVAWWLLRRRWAAVLASLIAALLLSIATLPLLGLSEQLRFYTEILPRFGSGDYNGLKIKIEMFGNHSVPNLLHQLFPSGVNQLSATSRALGLVFDLALIGGLARAFWAPTRDPLHHAAQASAILVAMLFVPVYTYEHHLVFALPAMVLGVLAIERRWLALRWLVPLATAIAVLLFPLPYLRQLALKVVTPANALGFLGLQELKFLALCVVFAAMVHLGRTQGQTNTAPPPRPA
;
A
#
# COMPACT_ATOMS: atom_id res chain seq x y z
N PRO A 1 -19.49 -4.59 -6.85
CA PRO A 1 -18.31 -3.77 -7.23
C PRO A 1 -17.68 -4.21 -8.56
N PRO A 2 -17.03 -3.31 -9.31
CA PRO A 2 -16.48 -3.60 -10.64
C PRO A 2 -15.38 -4.67 -10.69
N PHE A 3 -14.76 -4.99 -9.55
CA PHE A 3 -13.90 -6.17 -9.42
C PHE A 3 -14.60 -7.49 -9.80
N LEU A 4 -15.92 -7.59 -9.63
CA LEU A 4 -16.68 -8.79 -9.99
C LEU A 4 -16.57 -9.14 -11.48
N LEU A 5 -16.43 -8.15 -12.36
CA LEU A 5 -16.17 -8.40 -13.77
C LEU A 5 -14.86 -9.18 -13.97
N GLY A 6 -13.82 -8.81 -13.23
CA GLY A 6 -12.52 -9.49 -13.23
C GLY A 6 -12.55 -10.89 -12.60
N MET A 7 -13.62 -11.24 -11.89
CA MET A 7 -13.83 -12.54 -11.26
C MET A 7 -14.91 -13.40 -11.93
N ALA A 8 -15.57 -12.90 -12.99
CA ALA A 8 -16.65 -13.62 -13.66
C ALA A 8 -16.21 -14.99 -14.22
N TRP A 9 -14.93 -15.14 -14.56
CA TRP A 9 -14.33 -16.41 -14.98
C TRP A 9 -14.40 -17.51 -13.91
N SER A 10 -14.55 -17.15 -12.63
CA SER A 10 -14.60 -18.12 -11.53
C SER A 10 -15.98 -18.75 -11.34
N LEU A 11 -17.05 -18.17 -11.89
CA LEU A 11 -18.42 -18.67 -11.75
C LEU A 11 -18.62 -20.14 -12.17
N PRO A 12 -18.04 -20.63 -13.29
CA PRO A 12 -18.17 -22.02 -13.69
C PRO A 12 -17.12 -22.95 -13.07
N VAL A 13 -16.21 -22.46 -12.22
CA VAL A 13 -15.05 -23.22 -11.74
C VAL A 13 -15.26 -23.65 -10.28
N GLU A 14 -15.01 -24.92 -9.98
CA GLU A 14 -15.01 -25.41 -8.60
C GLU A 14 -13.95 -24.71 -7.73
N LEU A 15 -14.15 -24.72 -6.41
CA LEU A 15 -13.33 -23.95 -5.48
C LEU A 15 -11.83 -24.28 -5.56
N GLU A 16 -11.46 -25.56 -5.56
CA GLU A 16 -10.05 -25.97 -5.57
C GLU A 16 -9.34 -25.59 -6.89
N PRO A 17 -9.86 -25.94 -8.09
CA PRO A 17 -9.30 -25.46 -9.35
C PRO A 17 -9.28 -23.93 -9.45
N GLY A 18 -10.33 -23.25 -9.00
CA GLY A 18 -10.41 -21.79 -8.99
C GLY A 18 -9.33 -21.16 -8.13
N PHE A 19 -9.08 -21.71 -6.94
CA PHE A 19 -7.99 -21.30 -6.05
C PHE A 19 -6.62 -21.49 -6.71
N ARG A 20 -6.37 -22.64 -7.36
CA ARG A 20 -5.10 -22.90 -8.07
C ARG A 20 -4.87 -21.92 -9.23
N ILE A 21 -5.91 -21.64 -10.02
CA ILE A 21 -5.85 -20.65 -11.11
C ILE A 21 -5.53 -19.27 -10.54
N TRP A 22 -6.22 -18.87 -9.48
CA TRP A 22 -6.01 -17.58 -8.84
C TRP A 22 -4.61 -17.45 -8.22
N PHE A 23 -4.10 -18.52 -7.61
CA PHE A 23 -2.74 -18.60 -7.11
C PHE A 23 -1.73 -18.36 -8.24
N LEU A 24 -1.84 -19.10 -9.36
CA LEU A 24 -0.96 -18.92 -10.52
C LEU A 24 -1.02 -17.50 -11.07
N LEU A 25 -2.21 -16.90 -11.13
CA LEU A 25 -2.36 -15.52 -11.57
C LEU A 25 -1.66 -14.54 -10.61
N ASN A 26 -1.74 -14.76 -9.30
CA ASN A 26 -1.03 -13.95 -8.31
C ASN A 26 0.49 -14.05 -8.49
N GLU A 27 1.04 -15.25 -8.69
CA GLU A 27 2.47 -15.46 -8.91
C GLU A 27 2.96 -14.80 -10.22
N LEU A 28 2.16 -14.88 -11.29
CA LEU A 28 2.45 -14.17 -12.53
C LEU A 28 2.43 -12.65 -12.33
N CYS A 29 1.45 -12.12 -11.59
CA CYS A 29 1.41 -10.71 -11.23
C CYS A 29 2.60 -10.29 -10.35
N LEU A 30 3.05 -11.15 -9.43
CA LEU A 30 4.24 -10.90 -8.61
C LEU A 30 5.49 -10.79 -9.49
N LEU A 31 5.66 -11.71 -10.43
CA LEU A 31 6.75 -11.67 -11.40
C LEU A 31 6.71 -10.38 -12.23
N VAL A 32 5.53 -10.00 -12.74
CA VAL A 32 5.35 -8.74 -13.48
C VAL A 32 5.70 -7.53 -12.62
N ALA A 33 5.22 -7.47 -11.37
CA ALA A 33 5.55 -6.40 -10.44
C ALA A 33 7.07 -6.28 -10.22
N CYS A 34 7.75 -7.42 -10.06
CA CYS A 34 9.20 -7.45 -9.88
C CYS A 34 9.95 -6.98 -11.13
N LEU A 35 9.58 -7.47 -12.31
CA LEU A 35 10.20 -7.10 -13.58
C LEU A 35 9.99 -5.62 -13.91
N VAL A 36 8.80 -5.09 -13.66
CA VAL A 36 8.50 -3.67 -13.80
C VAL A 36 9.37 -2.84 -12.87
N LEU A 37 9.46 -3.20 -11.60
CA LEU A 37 10.24 -2.45 -10.61
C LEU A 37 11.74 -2.46 -10.96
N VAL A 38 12.30 -3.64 -11.28
CA VAL A 38 13.70 -3.78 -11.71
C VAL A 38 13.97 -2.95 -12.96
N ARG A 39 13.08 -2.98 -13.95
CA ARG A 39 13.28 -2.21 -15.20
C ARG A 39 13.15 -0.71 -14.98
N TRP A 40 12.19 -0.29 -14.16
CA TRP A 40 11.96 1.11 -13.84
C TRP A 40 13.12 1.70 -13.04
N TRP A 41 13.65 0.96 -12.07
CA TRP A 41 14.71 1.41 -11.17
C TRP A 41 16.11 0.97 -11.57
N ARG A 42 16.27 0.34 -12.75
CA ARG A 42 17.59 0.04 -13.33
C ARG A 42 18.57 1.23 -13.32
N PRO A 43 18.15 2.49 -13.55
CA PRO A 43 19.05 3.64 -13.45
C PRO A 43 19.57 3.93 -12.04
N LEU A 44 18.93 3.41 -11.00
CA LEU A 44 19.33 3.59 -9.59
C LEU A 44 20.42 2.60 -9.16
N GLY A 45 20.53 1.45 -9.82
CA GLY A 45 21.53 0.43 -9.53
C GLY A 45 21.16 -0.95 -10.04
N ALA A 46 22.16 -1.80 -10.27
CA ALA A 46 21.94 -3.21 -10.64
C ALA A 46 21.48 -4.05 -9.43
N GLU A 47 21.74 -3.55 -8.22
CA GLU A 47 21.45 -4.20 -6.94
C GLU A 47 19.96 -4.26 -6.62
N VAL A 48 19.13 -3.47 -7.33
CA VAL A 48 17.67 -3.51 -7.20
C VAL A 48 17.12 -4.93 -7.36
N ALA A 49 17.60 -5.68 -8.35
CA ALA A 49 17.11 -7.03 -8.63
C ALA A 49 17.42 -8.03 -7.50
N PRO A 50 18.68 -8.22 -7.05
CA PRO A 50 18.97 -9.14 -5.96
C PRO A 50 18.34 -8.70 -4.62
N ILE A 51 18.30 -7.40 -4.30
CA ILE A 51 17.63 -6.90 -3.09
C ILE A 51 16.14 -7.25 -3.13
N LEU A 52 15.47 -6.95 -4.24
CA LEU A 52 14.06 -7.26 -4.42
C LEU A 52 13.78 -8.76 -4.31
N ALA A 53 14.59 -9.61 -4.96
CA ALA A 53 14.43 -11.06 -4.90
C ALA A 53 14.51 -11.58 -3.46
N VAL A 54 15.50 -11.13 -2.68
CA VAL A 54 15.65 -11.50 -1.26
C VAL A 54 14.47 -11.02 -0.44
N LEU A 55 14.04 -9.76 -0.61
CA LEU A 55 12.92 -9.22 0.15
C LEU A 55 11.60 -9.93 -0.18
N VAL A 56 11.33 -10.23 -1.46
CA VAL A 56 10.14 -11.01 -1.86
C VAL A 56 10.17 -12.41 -1.24
N ALA A 57 11.32 -13.09 -1.29
CA ALA A 57 11.46 -14.44 -0.76
C ALA A 57 11.27 -14.51 0.77
N LEU A 58 11.68 -13.46 1.49
CA LEU A 58 11.60 -13.42 2.96
C LEU A 58 10.31 -12.79 3.50
N MET A 59 9.57 -12.05 2.67
CA MET A 59 8.41 -11.29 3.14
C MET A 59 7.20 -12.19 3.35
N TYR A 60 6.87 -12.46 4.61
CA TYR A 60 5.71 -13.28 4.98
C TYR A 60 4.39 -12.79 4.34
N ALA A 61 4.21 -11.47 4.19
CA ALA A 61 3.04 -10.88 3.56
C ALA A 61 2.79 -11.37 2.11
N VAL A 62 3.84 -11.72 1.37
CA VAL A 62 3.73 -12.24 0.00
C VAL A 62 3.14 -13.65 0.03
N ALA A 63 3.77 -14.56 0.76
CA ALA A 63 3.31 -15.95 0.89
C ALA A 63 1.90 -16.03 1.50
N TYR A 64 1.66 -15.27 2.58
CA TYR A 64 0.36 -15.23 3.25
C TYR A 64 -0.74 -14.62 2.38
N GLY A 65 -0.40 -13.63 1.55
CA GLY A 65 -1.34 -13.06 0.57
C GLY A 65 -1.78 -14.08 -0.48
N ALA A 66 -0.85 -14.91 -0.95
CA ALA A 66 -1.12 -15.98 -1.91
C ALA A 66 -1.99 -17.09 -1.29
N GLU A 67 -1.68 -17.51 -0.05
CA GLU A 67 -2.48 -18.49 0.71
C GLU A 67 -3.93 -18.03 0.90
N LEU A 68 -4.13 -16.75 1.19
CA LEU A 68 -5.46 -16.16 1.36
C LEU A 68 -6.18 -15.83 0.04
N GLY A 69 -5.54 -16.02 -1.12
CA GLY A 69 -6.10 -15.62 -2.41
C GLY A 69 -6.41 -14.13 -2.50
N GLN A 70 -5.55 -13.25 -1.98
CA GLN A 70 -5.81 -11.81 -1.93
C GLN A 70 -5.43 -11.09 -3.23
N ALA A 71 -6.17 -10.04 -3.60
CA ALA A 71 -5.92 -9.29 -4.85
C ALA A 71 -4.79 -8.24 -4.75
N ASN A 72 -4.02 -8.19 -3.66
CA ASN A 72 -3.04 -7.13 -3.44
C ASN A 72 -1.88 -7.15 -4.44
N VAL A 73 -1.41 -8.34 -4.83
CA VAL A 73 -0.29 -8.47 -5.77
C VAL A 73 -0.70 -8.06 -7.20
N PRO A 74 -1.87 -8.49 -7.74
CA PRO A 74 -2.40 -7.93 -8.98
C PRO A 74 -2.52 -6.40 -8.95
N VAL A 75 -3.02 -5.84 -7.83
CA VAL A 75 -3.11 -4.38 -7.64
C VAL A 75 -1.72 -3.74 -7.66
N LEU A 76 -0.75 -4.31 -6.93
CA LEU A 76 0.62 -3.82 -6.91
C LEU A 76 1.25 -3.81 -8.31
N ALA A 77 1.06 -4.89 -9.08
CA ALA A 77 1.58 -4.99 -10.45
C ALA A 77 1.03 -3.86 -11.35
N LEU A 78 -0.28 -3.61 -11.32
CA LEU A 78 -0.91 -2.54 -12.09
C LEU A 78 -0.43 -1.15 -11.65
N VAL A 79 -0.31 -0.91 -10.34
CA VAL A 79 0.14 0.38 -9.80
C VAL A 79 1.59 0.64 -10.19
N LEU A 80 2.49 -0.32 -10.01
CA LEU A 80 3.90 -0.19 -10.41
C LEU A 80 4.05 0.00 -11.92
N ALA A 81 3.28 -0.74 -12.73
CA ALA A 81 3.28 -0.57 -14.17
C ALA A 81 2.83 0.84 -14.58
N GLY A 82 1.78 1.37 -13.95
CA GLY A 82 1.31 2.73 -14.18
C GLY A 82 2.36 3.78 -13.81
N LEU A 83 2.92 3.69 -12.60
CA LEU A 83 3.97 4.60 -12.12
C LEU A 83 5.22 4.57 -13.00
N ALA A 84 5.62 3.39 -13.49
CA ALA A 84 6.80 3.24 -14.34
C ALA A 84 6.65 3.90 -15.73
N VAL A 85 5.41 4.11 -16.22
CA VAL A 85 5.17 4.71 -17.55
C VAL A 85 4.53 6.10 -17.49
N GLU A 86 4.22 6.63 -16.30
CA GLU A 86 3.44 7.87 -16.13
C GLU A 86 4.01 9.08 -16.88
N GLU A 87 5.34 9.19 -16.97
CA GLU A 87 5.99 10.33 -17.62
C GLU A 87 5.85 10.28 -19.14
N ARG A 88 5.86 9.07 -19.73
CA ARG A 88 5.86 8.85 -21.18
C ARG A 88 4.47 8.59 -21.74
N ARG A 89 3.60 7.95 -20.95
CA ARG A 89 2.27 7.48 -21.34
C ARG A 89 1.27 7.74 -20.22
N PRO A 90 0.96 9.01 -19.90
CA PRO A 90 0.12 9.35 -18.75
C PRO A 90 -1.30 8.75 -18.84
N TRP A 91 -1.87 8.63 -20.04
CA TRP A 91 -3.16 7.98 -20.25
C TRP A 91 -3.14 6.48 -19.91
N ALA A 92 -2.10 5.76 -20.35
CA ALA A 92 -1.94 4.35 -20.01
C ALA A 92 -1.68 4.17 -18.51
N ALA A 93 -0.86 5.03 -17.90
CA ALA A 93 -0.61 5.03 -16.47
C ALA A 93 -1.90 5.23 -15.66
N GLY A 94 -2.69 6.24 -16.05
CA GLY A 94 -3.97 6.51 -15.43
C GLY A 94 -4.95 5.35 -15.58
N ALA A 95 -5.06 4.74 -16.77
CA ALA A 95 -5.93 3.58 -16.98
C ALA A 95 -5.52 2.37 -16.11
N LEU A 96 -4.22 2.07 -16.00
CA LEU A 96 -3.70 0.98 -15.16
C LEU A 96 -4.00 1.20 -13.68
N VAL A 97 -3.75 2.41 -13.15
CA VAL A 97 -4.07 2.75 -11.76
C VAL A 97 -5.57 2.83 -11.53
N GLY A 98 -6.35 3.32 -12.51
CA GLY A 98 -7.81 3.33 -12.46
C GLY A 98 -8.38 1.91 -12.34
N LEU A 99 -7.88 0.97 -13.15
CA LEU A 99 -8.20 -0.45 -12.99
C LEU A 99 -7.82 -0.95 -11.60
N ALA A 100 -6.62 -0.64 -11.11
CA ALA A 100 -6.17 -1.02 -9.77
C ALA A 100 -7.11 -0.49 -8.67
N CYS A 101 -7.58 0.76 -8.76
CA CYS A 101 -8.57 1.36 -7.87
C CYS A 101 -9.90 0.59 -7.85
N MET A 102 -10.31 0.03 -8.99
CA MET A 102 -11.53 -0.76 -9.10
C MET A 102 -11.39 -2.19 -8.54
N LEU A 103 -10.17 -2.75 -8.53
CA LEU A 103 -9.88 -3.99 -7.83
C LEU A 103 -9.82 -3.75 -6.31
N LYS A 104 -9.20 -2.65 -5.90
CA LYS A 104 -9.02 -2.26 -4.49
C LYS A 104 -8.90 -0.75 -4.39
N MET A 105 -9.57 -0.12 -3.43
CA MET A 105 -9.62 1.35 -3.37
C MET A 105 -8.30 2.04 -2.99
N SER A 106 -7.38 1.34 -2.33
CA SER A 106 -6.15 1.95 -1.78
C SER A 106 -5.31 2.73 -2.80
N PRO A 107 -5.14 2.33 -4.08
CA PRO A 107 -4.38 3.08 -5.07
C PRO A 107 -4.96 4.46 -5.42
N ALA A 108 -6.15 4.81 -4.95
CA ALA A 108 -6.71 6.15 -5.13
C ALA A 108 -5.78 7.26 -4.59
N LEU A 109 -4.90 6.95 -3.63
CA LEU A 109 -3.90 7.90 -3.14
C LEU A 109 -2.84 8.25 -4.20
N VAL A 110 -2.54 7.35 -5.15
CA VAL A 110 -1.69 7.65 -6.31
C VAL A 110 -2.38 8.65 -7.23
N VAL A 111 -3.69 8.51 -7.45
CA VAL A 111 -4.49 9.47 -8.23
C VAL A 111 -4.54 10.83 -7.53
N ALA A 112 -4.72 10.85 -6.21
CA ALA A 112 -4.65 12.08 -5.41
C ALA A 112 -3.26 12.75 -5.52
N TRP A 113 -2.18 11.98 -5.47
CA TRP A 113 -0.83 12.48 -5.68
C TRP A 113 -0.63 13.09 -7.09
N TRP A 114 -1.15 12.45 -8.14
CA TRP A 114 -1.15 13.02 -9.49
C TRP A 114 -1.99 14.29 -9.61
N LEU A 115 -3.15 14.34 -8.96
CA LEU A 115 -4.00 15.52 -8.90
C LEU A 115 -3.25 16.71 -8.29
N LEU A 116 -2.58 16.50 -7.15
CA LEU A 116 -1.74 17.53 -6.50
C LEU A 116 -0.60 18.01 -7.40
N ARG A 117 -0.01 17.10 -8.19
CA ARG A 117 1.04 17.42 -9.17
C ARG A 117 0.50 17.90 -10.52
N ARG A 118 -0.80 18.16 -10.64
CA ARG A 118 -1.47 18.64 -11.86
C ARG A 118 -1.25 17.72 -13.07
N ARG A 119 -1.11 16.40 -12.85
CA ARG A 119 -0.96 15.37 -13.90
C ARG A 119 -2.34 14.97 -14.44
N TRP A 120 -3.06 15.95 -15.00
CA TRP A 120 -4.47 15.83 -15.38
C TRP A 120 -4.76 14.67 -16.34
N ALA A 121 -3.87 14.39 -17.30
CA ALA A 121 -4.08 13.27 -18.23
C ALA A 121 -4.15 11.92 -17.51
N ALA A 122 -3.30 11.66 -16.52
CA ALA A 122 -3.34 10.42 -15.75
C ALA A 122 -4.56 10.38 -14.81
N VAL A 123 -4.92 11.50 -14.20
CA VAL A 123 -6.14 11.62 -13.37
C VAL A 123 -7.38 11.32 -14.21
N LEU A 124 -7.57 12.01 -15.34
CA LEU A 124 -8.73 11.80 -16.22
C LEU A 124 -8.80 10.37 -16.75
N ALA A 125 -7.67 9.79 -17.18
CA ALA A 125 -7.64 8.40 -17.63
C ALA A 125 -8.03 7.41 -16.53
N SER A 126 -7.63 7.66 -15.28
CA SER A 126 -8.03 6.81 -14.14
C SER A 126 -9.54 6.88 -13.86
N LEU A 127 -10.12 8.08 -13.93
CA LEU A 127 -11.56 8.31 -13.76
C LEU A 127 -12.36 7.65 -14.90
N ILE A 128 -11.90 7.79 -16.14
CA ILE A 128 -12.53 7.16 -17.31
C ILE A 128 -12.46 5.64 -17.19
N ALA A 129 -11.32 5.06 -16.82
CA ALA A 129 -11.20 3.61 -16.62
C ALA A 129 -12.16 3.11 -15.53
N ALA A 130 -12.24 3.81 -14.39
CA ALA A 130 -13.16 3.48 -13.30
C ALA A 130 -14.63 3.56 -13.74
N LEU A 131 -15.00 4.59 -14.50
CA LEU A 131 -16.34 4.77 -15.05
C LEU A 131 -16.69 3.66 -16.05
N LEU A 132 -15.80 3.39 -17.02
CA LEU A 132 -16.01 2.35 -18.02
C LEU A 132 -16.14 0.97 -17.39
N LEU A 133 -15.32 0.64 -16.39
CA LEU A 133 -15.43 -0.62 -15.65
C LEU A 133 -16.75 -0.69 -14.88
N SER A 134 -17.18 0.41 -14.27
CA SER A 134 -18.48 0.48 -13.58
C SER A 134 -19.63 0.22 -14.55
N ILE A 135 -19.63 0.88 -15.72
CA ILE A 135 -20.63 0.66 -16.78
C ILE A 135 -20.58 -0.78 -17.27
N ALA A 136 -19.39 -1.33 -17.51
CA ALA A 136 -19.21 -2.72 -17.96
C ALA A 136 -19.68 -3.76 -16.93
N THR A 137 -19.83 -3.39 -15.64
CA THR A 137 -20.38 -4.30 -14.62
C THR A 137 -21.92 -4.30 -14.60
N LEU A 138 -22.59 -3.32 -15.21
CA LEU A 138 -24.05 -3.19 -15.17
C LEU A 138 -24.79 -4.45 -15.65
N PRO A 139 -24.38 -5.14 -16.73
CA PRO A 139 -25.07 -6.35 -17.17
C PRO A 139 -25.04 -7.50 -16.16
N LEU A 140 -24.05 -7.51 -15.25
CA LEU A 140 -23.89 -8.56 -14.24
C LEU A 140 -24.61 -8.26 -12.93
N LEU A 141 -24.65 -6.99 -12.51
CA LEU A 141 -25.17 -6.59 -11.19
C LEU A 141 -26.51 -5.84 -11.23
N GLY A 142 -26.84 -5.21 -12.36
CA GLY A 142 -27.92 -4.25 -12.45
C GLY A 142 -27.58 -2.88 -11.83
N LEU A 143 -28.36 -1.87 -12.21
CA LEU A 143 -28.15 -0.48 -11.77
C LEU A 143 -28.45 -0.29 -10.27
N SER A 144 -29.49 -0.94 -9.75
CA SER A 144 -29.92 -0.80 -8.35
C SER A 144 -28.83 -1.23 -7.35
N GLU A 145 -28.24 -2.41 -7.57
CA GLU A 145 -27.18 -2.92 -6.70
C GLU A 145 -25.89 -2.11 -6.82
N GLN A 146 -25.60 -1.57 -8.01
CA GLN A 146 -24.45 -0.70 -8.19
C GLN A 146 -24.64 0.64 -7.46
N LEU A 147 -25.84 1.24 -7.55
CA LEU A 147 -26.16 2.46 -6.80
C LEU A 147 -26.08 2.21 -5.30
N ARG A 148 -26.74 1.16 -4.79
CA ARG A 148 -26.68 0.74 -3.39
C ARG A 148 -25.23 0.54 -2.92
N PHE A 149 -24.38 -0.08 -3.75
CA PHE A 149 -22.97 -0.22 -3.43
C PHE A 149 -22.29 1.12 -3.18
N TYR A 150 -22.48 2.10 -4.07
CA TYR A 150 -21.81 3.39 -3.96
C TYR A 150 -22.44 4.33 -2.91
N THR A 151 -23.75 4.27 -2.68
CA THR A 151 -24.46 5.20 -1.77
C THR A 151 -24.62 4.68 -0.35
N GLU A 152 -24.66 3.36 -0.15
CA GLU A 152 -24.95 2.77 1.16
C GLU A 152 -23.80 1.92 1.69
N ILE A 153 -23.19 1.07 0.86
CA ILE A 153 -22.19 0.08 1.29
C ILE A 153 -20.80 0.73 1.41
N LEU A 154 -20.34 1.39 0.35
CA LEU A 154 -19.00 1.96 0.26
C LEU A 154 -18.71 3.01 1.35
N PRO A 155 -19.63 3.96 1.66
CA PRO A 155 -19.38 4.95 2.70
C PRO A 155 -19.19 4.35 4.10
N ARG A 156 -19.77 3.17 4.37
CA ARG A 156 -19.67 2.48 5.66
C ARG A 156 -18.30 1.84 5.89
N PHE A 157 -17.51 1.58 4.84
CA PHE A 157 -16.17 1.02 5.02
C PHE A 157 -15.25 1.94 5.84
N GLY A 158 -15.46 3.26 5.75
CA GLY A 158 -14.72 4.25 6.56
C GLY A 158 -15.08 4.25 8.05
N SER A 159 -16.21 3.65 8.46
CA SER A 159 -16.56 3.47 9.87
C SER A 159 -16.12 2.12 10.45
N GLY A 160 -15.57 1.24 9.61
CA GLY A 160 -15.27 -0.15 9.96
C GLY A 160 -16.43 -1.12 9.76
N ASP A 161 -17.62 -0.63 9.38
CA ASP A 161 -18.76 -1.50 9.02
C ASP A 161 -18.59 -2.06 7.61
N TYR A 162 -18.32 -3.35 7.53
CA TYR A 162 -18.18 -4.11 6.29
C TYR A 162 -19.46 -4.90 5.96
N ASN A 163 -20.63 -4.29 6.15
CA ASN A 163 -21.93 -4.79 5.72
C ASN A 163 -22.20 -6.25 6.15
N GLY A 164 -21.96 -6.54 7.43
CA GLY A 164 -22.21 -7.86 8.04
C GLY A 164 -20.99 -8.75 8.22
N LEU A 165 -19.82 -8.39 7.65
CA LEU A 165 -18.57 -9.07 7.97
C LEU A 165 -18.13 -8.74 9.42
N LYS A 166 -18.12 -9.75 10.29
CA LYS A 166 -17.76 -9.63 11.72
C LYS A 166 -16.24 -9.66 11.94
N ILE A 167 -15.49 -8.88 11.17
CA ILE A 167 -14.04 -8.78 11.30
C ILE A 167 -13.73 -7.68 12.33
N LYS A 168 -13.04 -8.05 13.41
CA LYS A 168 -12.72 -7.10 14.48
C LYS A 168 -11.69 -6.05 14.04
N ILE A 169 -11.94 -4.77 14.33
CA ILE A 169 -10.98 -3.69 14.07
C ILE A 169 -9.68 -3.92 14.85
N GLU A 170 -9.80 -4.30 16.12
CA GLU A 170 -8.70 -4.59 17.06
C GLU A 170 -7.97 -5.92 16.80
N MET A 171 -8.24 -6.59 15.68
CA MET A 171 -7.60 -7.86 15.36
C MET A 171 -6.09 -7.71 15.29
N PHE A 172 -5.36 -8.57 16.01
CA PHE A 172 -3.90 -8.59 15.98
C PHE A 172 -3.40 -8.73 14.54
N GLY A 173 -2.60 -7.76 14.10
CA GLY A 173 -2.13 -7.67 12.73
C GLY A 173 -2.87 -6.67 11.84
N ASN A 174 -3.78 -5.85 12.40
CA ASN A 174 -4.26 -4.64 11.73
C ASN A 174 -3.26 -3.50 11.98
N HIS A 175 -2.59 -3.04 10.93
CA HIS A 175 -1.48 -2.09 10.99
C HIS A 175 -1.89 -0.68 10.53
N SER A 176 -3.16 -0.32 10.73
CA SER A 176 -3.73 0.95 10.26
C SER A 176 -3.84 2.00 11.36
N VAL A 177 -3.90 3.27 10.98
CA VAL A 177 -4.13 4.36 11.95
C VAL A 177 -5.52 4.28 12.58
N PRO A 178 -6.61 3.98 11.84
CA PRO A 178 -7.90 3.78 12.47
C PRO A 178 -7.92 2.68 13.53
N ASN A 179 -7.14 1.59 13.37
CA ASN A 179 -6.99 0.58 14.41
C ASN A 179 -6.33 1.13 15.67
N LEU A 180 -5.20 1.84 15.52
CA LEU A 180 -4.52 2.46 16.67
C LEU A 180 -5.46 3.43 17.40
N LEU A 181 -6.19 4.26 16.67
CA LEU A 181 -7.16 5.18 17.24
C LEU A 181 -8.33 4.45 17.91
N HIS A 182 -8.80 3.34 17.34
CA HIS A 182 -9.86 2.52 17.93
C HIS A 182 -9.44 1.90 19.26
N GLN A 183 -8.18 1.47 19.39
CA GLN A 183 -7.64 0.97 20.66
C GLN A 183 -7.56 2.05 21.73
N LEU A 184 -7.25 3.29 21.35
CA LEU A 184 -7.18 4.44 22.27
C LEU A 184 -8.55 5.01 22.62
N PHE A 185 -9.49 4.99 21.67
CA PHE A 185 -10.83 5.56 21.79
C PHE A 185 -11.88 4.53 21.33
N PRO A 186 -12.05 3.42 22.06
CA PRO A 186 -12.97 2.35 21.68
C PRO A 186 -14.42 2.84 21.72
N SER A 187 -15.27 2.27 20.85
CA SER A 187 -16.70 2.59 20.81
C SER A 187 -17.56 1.62 21.64
N GLY A 188 -16.98 0.52 22.11
CA GLY A 188 -17.71 -0.60 22.74
C GLY A 188 -18.41 -1.53 21.74
N VAL A 189 -18.37 -1.22 20.45
CA VAL A 189 -18.88 -2.05 19.35
C VAL A 189 -17.81 -2.20 18.27
N ASN A 190 -18.01 -3.11 17.32
CA ASN A 190 -17.06 -3.32 16.22
C ASN A 190 -17.17 -2.26 15.11
N GLN A 191 -17.09 -0.99 15.50
CA GLN A 191 -17.10 0.19 14.62
C GLN A 191 -16.26 1.30 15.24
N LEU A 192 -15.72 2.19 14.44
CA LEU A 192 -14.97 3.35 14.95
C LEU A 192 -15.89 4.29 15.74
N SER A 193 -15.41 4.73 16.91
CA SER A 193 -16.06 5.78 17.68
C SER A 193 -16.07 7.10 16.91
N ALA A 194 -16.95 8.03 17.27
CA ALA A 194 -16.98 9.36 16.67
C ALA A 194 -15.61 10.07 16.78
N THR A 195 -14.96 9.94 17.93
CA THR A 195 -13.60 10.45 18.20
C THR A 195 -12.56 9.80 17.28
N SER A 196 -12.54 8.47 17.18
CA SER A 196 -11.60 7.76 16.28
C SER A 196 -11.76 8.18 14.82
N ARG A 197 -13.01 8.34 14.35
CA ARG A 197 -13.30 8.82 12.99
C ARG A 197 -12.81 10.24 12.76
N ALA A 198 -13.07 11.14 13.70
CA ALA A 198 -12.64 12.53 13.60
C ALA A 198 -11.11 12.66 13.59
N LEU A 199 -10.42 11.96 14.51
CA LEU A 199 -8.96 11.95 14.55
C LEU A 199 -8.34 11.26 13.33
N GLY A 200 -8.97 10.20 12.82
CA GLY A 200 -8.57 9.54 11.58
C GLY A 200 -8.64 10.48 10.39
N LEU A 201 -9.76 11.21 10.24
CA LEU A 201 -9.91 12.22 9.20
C LEU A 201 -8.85 13.34 9.32
N VAL A 202 -8.59 13.83 10.53
CA VAL A 202 -7.55 14.84 10.77
C VAL A 202 -6.17 14.29 10.36
N PHE A 203 -5.87 13.03 10.72
CA PHE A 203 -4.64 12.37 10.32
C PHE A 203 -4.54 12.24 8.79
N ASP A 204 -5.59 11.79 8.12
CA ASP A 204 -5.61 11.62 6.65
C ASP A 204 -5.40 12.95 5.94
N LEU A 205 -6.07 14.02 6.37
CA LEU A 205 -5.88 15.36 5.84
C LEU A 205 -4.46 15.89 6.09
N ALA A 206 -3.90 15.65 7.29
CA ALA A 206 -2.53 16.03 7.63
C ALA A 206 -1.50 15.24 6.81
N LEU A 207 -1.73 13.95 6.58
CA LEU A 207 -0.90 13.08 5.75
C LEU A 207 -0.90 13.56 4.29
N ILE A 208 -2.08 13.79 3.71
CA ILE A 208 -2.22 14.30 2.34
C ILE A 208 -1.58 15.69 2.22
N GLY A 209 -1.87 16.61 3.14
CA GLY A 209 -1.28 17.95 3.15
C GLY A 209 0.24 17.94 3.33
N GLY A 210 0.75 17.06 4.20
CA GLY A 210 2.17 16.87 4.44
C GLY A 210 2.90 16.30 3.23
N LEU A 211 2.33 15.30 2.56
CA LEU A 211 2.85 14.73 1.32
C LEU A 211 2.78 15.75 0.18
N ALA A 212 1.67 16.49 0.05
CA ALA A 212 1.53 17.58 -0.91
C ALA A 212 2.62 18.62 -0.73
N ARG A 213 2.88 19.06 0.52
CA ARG A 213 3.95 20.01 0.84
C ARG A 213 5.33 19.44 0.55
N ALA A 214 5.60 18.19 0.96
CA ALA A 214 6.91 17.56 0.81
C ALA A 214 7.29 17.34 -0.66
N PHE A 215 6.29 17.04 -1.51
CA PHE A 215 6.46 16.64 -2.91
C PHE A 215 5.85 17.64 -3.91
N TRP A 216 5.60 18.88 -3.46
CA TRP A 216 4.92 19.91 -4.27
C TRP A 216 5.67 20.22 -5.57
N ALA A 217 7.00 20.30 -5.49
CA ALA A 217 7.81 20.65 -6.66
C ALA A 217 7.98 19.44 -7.58
N PRO A 218 7.87 19.61 -8.90
CA PRO A 218 8.19 18.54 -9.84
C PRO A 218 9.67 18.18 -9.72
N THR A 219 9.97 16.88 -9.67
CA THR A 219 11.33 16.35 -9.80
C THR A 219 11.44 15.54 -11.09
N ARG A 220 12.60 15.63 -11.74
CA ARG A 220 13.04 14.73 -12.83
C ARG A 220 14.11 13.74 -12.36
N ASP A 221 14.54 13.86 -11.12
CA ASP A 221 15.49 12.92 -10.52
C ASP A 221 14.78 11.59 -10.27
N PRO A 222 15.24 10.49 -10.91
CA PRO A 222 14.65 9.17 -10.73
C PRO A 222 14.63 8.70 -9.27
N LEU A 223 15.64 9.09 -8.46
CA LEU A 223 15.72 8.72 -7.05
C LEU A 223 14.58 9.36 -6.24
N HIS A 224 14.42 10.68 -6.38
CA HIS A 224 13.35 11.39 -5.70
C HIS A 224 11.97 10.92 -6.16
N HIS A 225 11.80 10.67 -7.46
CA HIS A 225 10.52 10.14 -7.97
C HIS A 225 10.20 8.74 -7.41
N ALA A 226 11.19 7.83 -7.38
CA ALA A 226 11.05 6.52 -6.77
C ALA A 226 10.73 6.60 -5.26
N ALA A 227 11.37 7.52 -4.54
CA ALA A 227 11.12 7.75 -3.11
C ALA A 227 9.72 8.31 -2.85
N GLN A 228 9.27 9.26 -3.68
CA GLN A 228 7.90 9.80 -3.61
C GLN A 228 6.86 8.70 -3.84
N ALA A 229 7.01 7.93 -4.92
CA ALA A 229 6.12 6.81 -5.23
C ALA A 229 6.08 5.80 -4.08
N SER A 230 7.25 5.42 -3.55
CA SER A 230 7.37 4.49 -2.42
C SER A 230 6.70 5.03 -1.15
N ALA A 231 6.84 6.32 -0.85
CA ALA A 231 6.15 6.96 0.26
C ALA A 231 4.62 6.93 0.09
N ILE A 232 4.10 7.18 -1.12
CA ILE A 232 2.67 7.07 -1.41
C ILE A 232 2.16 5.64 -1.19
N LEU A 233 2.90 4.62 -1.67
CA LEU A 233 2.50 3.22 -1.51
C LEU A 233 2.47 2.79 -0.03
N VAL A 234 3.38 3.29 0.80
CA VAL A 234 3.33 3.06 2.25
C VAL A 234 2.19 3.86 2.90
N ALA A 235 1.95 5.11 2.47
CA ALA A 235 0.85 5.91 2.99
C ALA A 235 -0.53 5.26 2.76
N MET A 236 -0.69 4.53 1.65
CA MET A 236 -1.89 3.72 1.36
C MET A 236 -2.18 2.64 2.41
N LEU A 237 -1.21 2.29 3.27
CA LEU A 237 -1.35 1.32 4.35
C LEU A 237 -1.85 1.96 5.66
N PHE A 238 -1.73 3.27 5.82
CA PHE A 238 -2.15 3.96 7.05
C PHE A 238 -3.64 4.28 7.08
N VAL A 239 -4.20 4.65 5.92
CA VAL A 239 -5.54 5.24 5.76
C VAL A 239 -6.69 4.24 5.94
N PRO A 240 -6.65 3.02 5.34
CA PRO A 240 -7.79 2.11 5.43
C PRO A 240 -8.09 1.67 6.86
N VAL A 241 -9.35 1.43 7.22
CA VAL A 241 -9.68 0.89 8.56
C VAL A 241 -9.01 -0.46 8.82
N TYR A 242 -8.80 -1.24 7.76
CA TYR A 242 -8.20 -2.56 7.82
C TYR A 242 -6.96 -2.62 6.92
N THR A 243 -5.80 -2.74 7.55
CA THR A 243 -4.52 -3.00 6.89
C THR A 243 -3.89 -4.23 7.51
N TYR A 244 -4.30 -5.40 7.02
CA TYR A 244 -3.75 -6.68 7.47
C TYR A 244 -2.41 -7.03 6.83
N GLU A 245 -1.76 -8.05 7.36
CA GLU A 245 -0.45 -8.57 6.92
C GLU A 245 -0.27 -8.65 5.40
N HIS A 246 -1.23 -9.23 4.67
CA HIS A 246 -1.14 -9.38 3.21
C HIS A 246 -1.13 -8.03 2.45
N HIS A 247 -1.49 -6.91 3.08
CA HIS A 247 -1.38 -5.56 2.49
C HIS A 247 0.05 -5.05 2.49
N LEU A 248 0.91 -5.55 3.38
CA LEU A 248 2.26 -5.02 3.56
C LEU A 248 3.12 -5.16 2.30
N VAL A 249 2.72 -5.96 1.31
CA VAL A 249 3.36 -6.03 -0.03
C VAL A 249 3.52 -4.65 -0.69
N PHE A 250 2.67 -3.66 -0.38
CA PHE A 250 2.82 -2.29 -0.90
C PHE A 250 4.02 -1.54 -0.29
N ALA A 251 4.60 -2.00 0.83
CA ALA A 251 5.82 -1.45 1.40
C ALA A 251 7.11 -1.96 0.72
N LEU A 252 7.01 -3.00 -0.12
CA LEU A 252 8.15 -3.65 -0.77
C LEU A 252 9.04 -2.67 -1.57
N PRO A 253 8.49 -1.74 -2.40
CA PRO A 253 9.32 -0.75 -3.09
C PRO A 253 10.11 0.14 -2.12
N ALA A 254 9.48 0.56 -1.03
CA ALA A 254 10.13 1.41 -0.02
C ALA A 254 11.25 0.66 0.73
N MET A 255 11.07 -0.63 0.98
CA MET A 255 12.10 -1.48 1.59
C MET A 255 13.30 -1.65 0.65
N VAL A 256 13.07 -1.95 -0.64
CA VAL A 256 14.13 -2.07 -1.66
C VAL A 256 14.92 -0.77 -1.77
N LEU A 257 14.21 0.36 -1.95
CA LEU A 257 14.86 1.67 -2.09
C LEU A 257 15.57 2.08 -0.81
N GLY A 258 15.04 1.69 0.35
CA GLY A 258 15.66 1.92 1.65
C GLY A 258 17.04 1.25 1.79
N VAL A 259 17.14 -0.05 1.45
CA VAL A 259 18.42 -0.78 1.45
C VAL A 259 19.40 -0.12 0.49
N LEU A 260 18.97 0.14 -0.74
CA LEU A 260 19.80 0.76 -1.77
C LEU A 260 20.28 2.16 -1.33
N ALA A 261 19.43 2.96 -0.70
CA ALA A 261 19.76 4.30 -0.25
C ALA A 261 20.80 4.31 0.88
N ILE A 262 20.81 3.30 1.74
CA ILE A 262 21.86 3.12 2.75
C ILE A 262 23.17 2.69 2.10
N GLU A 263 23.13 1.69 1.22
CA GLU A 263 24.29 1.17 0.49
C GLU A 263 24.99 2.27 -0.33
N ARG A 264 24.20 3.08 -1.05
CA ARG A 264 24.67 4.20 -1.88
C ARG A 264 24.91 5.49 -1.09
N ARG A 265 24.70 5.47 0.23
CA ARG A 265 24.83 6.65 1.13
C ARG A 265 23.97 7.85 0.74
N TRP A 266 22.83 7.62 0.08
CA TRP A 266 21.80 8.65 -0.14
C TRP A 266 21.05 8.99 1.15
N LEU A 267 20.98 8.03 2.07
CA LEU A 267 20.55 8.27 3.45
C LEU A 267 21.76 8.29 4.38
N ALA A 268 21.75 9.21 5.35
CA ALA A 268 22.76 9.27 6.38
C ALA A 268 22.78 7.98 7.24
N LEU A 269 23.95 7.58 7.73
CA LEU A 269 24.15 6.35 8.52
C LEU A 269 23.24 6.23 9.75
N ARG A 270 22.74 7.33 10.30
CA ARG A 270 21.73 7.31 11.39
C ARG A 270 20.44 6.58 11.02
N TRP A 271 20.14 6.43 9.72
CA TRP A 271 18.99 5.67 9.22
C TRP A 271 19.24 4.16 9.16
N LEU A 272 20.50 3.70 9.21
CA LEU A 272 20.85 2.28 9.07
C LEU A 272 20.11 1.41 10.09
N VAL A 273 20.27 1.71 11.39
CA VAL A 273 19.71 0.88 12.46
C VAL A 273 18.17 0.93 12.47
N PRO A 274 17.51 2.12 12.43
CA PRO A 274 16.05 2.18 12.36
C PRO A 274 15.49 1.44 11.15
N LEU A 275 16.07 1.63 9.96
CA LEU A 275 15.56 1.05 8.73
C LEU A 275 15.79 -0.46 8.66
N ALA A 276 16.97 -0.94 9.06
CA ALA A 276 17.25 -2.37 9.15
C ALA A 276 16.29 -3.06 10.14
N THR A 277 16.07 -2.45 11.30
CA THR A 277 15.09 -2.95 12.29
C THR A 277 13.68 -2.98 11.72
N ALA A 278 13.25 -1.88 11.07
CA ALA A 278 11.92 -1.79 10.47
C ALA A 278 11.72 -2.85 9.37
N ILE A 279 12.70 -3.03 8.49
CA ILE A 279 12.64 -4.06 7.44
C ILE A 279 12.57 -5.45 8.07
N ALA A 280 13.41 -5.76 9.07
CA ALA A 280 13.39 -7.04 9.75
C ALA A 280 12.01 -7.34 10.38
N VAL A 281 11.40 -6.33 11.03
CA VAL A 281 10.05 -6.43 11.60
C VAL A 281 8.98 -6.67 10.52
N LEU A 282 9.06 -5.97 9.38
CA LEU A 282 8.10 -6.14 8.29
C LEU A 282 8.20 -7.52 7.64
N LEU A 283 9.40 -8.08 7.52
CA LEU A 283 9.63 -9.44 7.01
C LEU A 283 9.16 -10.53 8.00
N PHE A 284 9.21 -10.25 9.31
CA PHE A 284 8.99 -11.24 10.34
C PHE A 284 7.54 -11.78 10.34
N PRO A 285 7.31 -13.10 10.44
CA PRO A 285 5.96 -13.66 10.35
C PRO A 285 5.04 -13.25 11.51
N LEU A 286 3.85 -12.76 11.17
CA LEU A 286 2.84 -12.31 12.13
C LEU A 286 2.43 -13.38 13.16
N PRO A 287 2.25 -14.68 12.82
CA PRO A 287 1.85 -15.69 13.80
C PRO A 287 2.82 -15.80 14.98
N TYR A 288 4.12 -15.65 14.74
CA TYR A 288 5.13 -15.70 15.81
C TYR A 288 5.08 -14.46 16.71
N LEU A 289 4.86 -13.26 16.14
CA LEU A 289 4.63 -12.05 16.94
C LEU A 289 3.38 -12.19 17.81
N ARG A 290 2.30 -12.75 17.24
CA ARG A 290 1.07 -13.00 17.98
C ARG A 290 1.29 -13.98 19.12
N GLN A 291 1.98 -15.08 18.88
CA GLN A 291 2.32 -16.06 19.92
C GLN A 291 3.19 -15.45 21.01
N LEU A 292 4.18 -14.63 20.64
CA LEU A 292 5.01 -13.90 21.60
C LEU A 292 4.16 -12.94 22.44
N ALA A 293 3.29 -12.17 21.79
CA ALA A 293 2.36 -11.27 22.48
C ALA A 293 1.48 -12.05 23.47
N LEU A 294 0.85 -13.15 23.07
CA LEU A 294 0.01 -13.95 23.96
C LEU A 294 0.78 -14.57 25.14
N LYS A 295 2.08 -14.84 24.99
CA LYS A 295 2.92 -15.35 26.09
C LYS A 295 3.37 -14.26 27.06
N VAL A 296 3.66 -13.07 26.54
CA VAL A 296 4.17 -11.93 27.33
C VAL A 296 3.02 -11.14 27.99
N VAL A 297 1.82 -11.25 27.44
CA VAL A 297 0.68 -10.42 27.82
C VAL A 297 -0.12 -11.11 28.90
N THR A 298 0.18 -10.70 30.12
CA THR A 298 -0.68 -10.87 31.27
C THR A 298 -1.62 -9.66 31.38
N PRO A 299 -2.77 -9.77 32.09
CA PRO A 299 -3.61 -8.61 32.42
C PRO A 299 -2.85 -7.44 33.07
N ALA A 300 -1.67 -7.72 33.64
CA ALA A 300 -0.79 -6.73 34.26
C ALA A 300 0.08 -5.93 33.26
N ASN A 301 0.21 -6.33 31.99
CA ASN A 301 1.10 -5.69 31.02
C ASN A 301 0.42 -5.35 29.68
N ALA A 302 -0.65 -4.56 29.73
CA ALA A 302 -1.37 -4.08 28.54
C ALA A 302 -0.48 -3.25 27.59
N LEU A 303 0.51 -2.51 28.13
CA LEU A 303 1.45 -1.73 27.32
C LEU A 303 2.38 -2.62 26.48
N GLY A 304 2.81 -3.77 27.02
CA GLY A 304 3.59 -4.75 26.27
C GLY A 304 2.81 -5.36 25.10
N PHE A 305 1.51 -5.62 25.28
CA PHE A 305 0.63 -6.09 24.19
C PHE A 305 0.54 -5.06 23.08
N LEU A 306 0.23 -3.80 23.44
CA LEU A 306 0.11 -2.70 22.49
C LEU A 306 1.42 -2.50 21.72
N GLY A 307 2.56 -2.52 22.42
CA GLY A 307 3.88 -2.38 21.78
C GLY A 307 4.19 -3.47 20.76
N LEU A 308 3.83 -4.74 21.06
CA LEU A 308 4.02 -5.86 20.14
C LEU A 308 3.02 -5.85 18.98
N GLN A 309 1.76 -5.49 19.24
CA GLN A 309 0.73 -5.40 18.21
C GLN A 309 1.08 -4.31 17.18
N GLU A 310 1.53 -3.15 17.63
CA GLU A 310 1.81 -1.99 16.78
C GLU A 310 3.24 -1.99 16.21
N LEU A 311 4.03 -3.05 16.46
CA LEU A 311 5.43 -3.12 16.03
C LEU A 311 5.59 -2.96 14.51
N LYS A 312 4.73 -3.62 13.72
CA LYS A 312 4.75 -3.49 12.26
C LYS A 312 4.23 -2.13 11.79
N PHE A 313 3.25 -1.53 12.47
CA PHE A 313 2.82 -0.16 12.21
C PHE A 313 3.99 0.84 12.42
N LEU A 314 4.72 0.72 13.53
CA LEU A 314 5.90 1.55 13.79
C LEU A 314 6.99 1.35 12.73
N ALA A 315 7.21 0.12 12.28
CA ALA A 315 8.13 -0.17 11.19
C ALA A 315 7.71 0.50 9.86
N LEU A 316 6.41 0.50 9.53
CA LEU A 316 5.87 1.25 8.39
C LEU A 316 6.14 2.75 8.54
N CYS A 317 5.97 3.33 9.74
CA CYS A 317 6.29 4.74 9.99
C CYS A 317 7.76 5.07 9.72
N VAL A 318 8.70 4.19 10.10
CA VAL A 318 10.13 4.38 9.85
C VAL A 318 10.45 4.36 8.35
N VAL A 319 9.95 3.35 7.64
CA VAL A 319 10.15 3.23 6.18
C VAL A 319 9.51 4.41 5.45
N PHE A 320 8.29 4.79 5.83
CA PHE A 320 7.62 5.98 5.31
C PHE A 320 8.43 7.25 5.52
N ALA A 321 8.90 7.49 6.75
CA ALA A 321 9.68 8.68 7.08
C ALA A 321 10.99 8.74 6.29
N ALA A 322 11.67 7.61 6.10
CA ALA A 322 12.87 7.53 5.26
C ALA A 322 12.57 7.88 3.80
N MET A 323 11.47 7.37 3.23
CA MET A 323 11.07 7.67 1.85
C MET A 323 10.62 9.12 1.67
N VAL A 324 9.90 9.70 2.64
CA VAL A 324 9.55 11.13 2.62
C VAL A 324 10.80 11.99 2.73
N HIS A 325 11.76 11.63 3.59
CA HIS A 325 13.03 12.35 3.72
C HIS A 325 13.81 12.32 2.42
N LEU A 326 13.93 11.15 1.79
CA LEU A 326 14.63 10.97 0.52
C LEU A 326 13.91 11.66 -0.65
N GLY A 327 12.57 11.61 -0.71
CA GLY A 327 11.78 12.16 -1.82
C GLY A 327 11.46 13.65 -1.73
N ARG A 328 11.87 14.33 -0.65
CA ARG A 328 11.61 15.77 -0.43
C ARG A 328 12.29 16.63 -1.49
N THR A 329 11.54 17.55 -2.06
CA THR A 329 12.06 18.49 -3.07
C THR A 329 12.44 19.86 -2.50
N GLN A 330 12.10 20.13 -1.23
CA GLN A 330 12.43 21.38 -0.54
C GLN A 330 13.87 21.35 0.00
N GLY A 331 14.69 22.35 -0.33
CA GLY A 331 16.05 22.51 0.19
C GLY A 331 17.17 22.06 -0.74
N GLN A 332 16.89 21.78 -2.01
CA GLN A 332 17.95 21.53 -3.00
C GLN A 332 18.70 22.84 -3.29
N THR A 333 19.84 23.01 -2.62
CA THR A 333 20.98 23.66 -3.26
C THR A 333 21.43 22.73 -4.39
N ASN A 334 21.82 23.28 -5.54
CA ASN A 334 22.36 22.57 -6.71
C ASN A 334 23.66 21.79 -6.41
N THR A 335 23.68 20.94 -5.39
CA THR A 335 24.77 19.99 -5.17
C THR A 335 24.56 18.88 -6.17
N ALA A 336 25.46 18.86 -7.16
CA ALA A 336 25.47 17.80 -8.16
C ALA A 336 25.41 16.43 -7.46
N PRO A 337 24.67 15.46 -8.00
CA PRO A 337 24.63 14.12 -7.43
C PRO A 337 26.08 13.63 -7.25
N PRO A 338 26.40 12.96 -6.13
CA PRO A 338 27.73 12.43 -5.91
C PRO A 338 28.15 11.58 -7.12
N PRO A 339 29.41 11.67 -7.56
CA PRO A 339 29.88 10.94 -8.73
C PRO A 339 29.58 9.45 -8.54
N ARG A 340 29.11 8.81 -9.63
CA ARG A 340 28.88 7.36 -9.61
C ARG A 340 30.18 6.67 -9.19
N PRO A 341 30.16 5.74 -8.23
CA PRO A 341 31.34 4.93 -7.96
C PRO A 341 31.75 4.22 -9.25
N ALA A 342 33.04 4.27 -9.55
CA ALA A 342 33.66 3.73 -10.76
C ALA A 342 33.56 2.20 -10.81
#